data_AF-A0A5C4R118-F1
#
_entry.id   AF-A0A5C4R118-F1
#
_cell.length_a   1.000
_cell.length_b   1.000
_cell.length_c   1.000
_cell.angle_alpha   90.00
_cell.angle_beta   90.00
_cell.angle_gamma   90.00
#
_symmetry.space_group_name_H-M   'P 1'
#
loop_
_entity.id
_entity.type
_entity.pdbx_description
1 polymer ?
#
loop_
_entity_poly.entity_id
_entity_poly.type
_entity_poly.pdbx_seq_one_letter_code
_entity_poly.pdbx_strand_id
1 'polypeptide(L)'
;MCQIFAGQHPDRYETVTRRLRLNGQSTSIRLERAFWCILDRIAAREGVTTPAFISKLHAEVLELHGEARNFTSLLRCACTIYLGEDDVAPAIAAE
;
A
#
# COMPACT_ATOMS: atom_id res chain seq x y z
N MET A 1 25.84 -10.97 -2.55
CA MET A 1 24.37 -11.01 -2.40
C MET A 1 23.85 -10.67 -1.00
N CYS A 2 24.61 -10.90 0.09
CA CYS A 2 24.04 -10.85 1.45
C CYS A 2 24.09 -9.51 2.20
N GLN A 3 24.72 -8.45 1.68
CA GLN A 3 24.76 -7.14 2.37
C GLN A 3 23.70 -6.16 1.86
N ILE A 4 23.28 -6.29 0.58
CA ILE A 4 22.29 -5.38 -0.03
C ILE A 4 20.87 -5.67 0.50
N PHE A 5 20.50 -6.94 0.66
CA PHE A 5 19.17 -7.33 1.13
C PHE A 5 19.09 -7.57 2.65
N ALA A 6 20.12 -8.20 3.25
CA ALA A 6 20.11 -8.47 4.70
C ALA A 6 20.65 -7.30 5.53
N GLY A 7 21.33 -6.33 4.92
CA GLY A 7 21.80 -5.10 5.58
C GLY A 7 20.76 -3.98 5.62
N GLN A 8 19.48 -4.29 5.36
CA GLN A 8 18.43 -3.29 5.49
C GLN A 8 18.30 -2.83 6.93
N HIS A 9 18.12 -1.52 7.12
CA HIS A 9 17.84 -0.97 8.44
C HIS A 9 16.55 -1.59 8.99
N PRO A 10 16.52 -2.15 10.21
CA PRO A 10 15.35 -2.85 10.76
C PRO A 10 14.05 -2.05 10.70
N ASP A 11 14.14 -0.75 10.95
CA ASP A 11 13.03 0.19 10.86
C ASP A 11 12.29 0.14 9.52
N ARG A 12 12.97 -0.24 8.42
CA ARG A 12 12.39 -0.28 7.07
C ARG A 12 11.27 -1.32 6.97
N TYR A 13 11.46 -2.50 7.55
CA TYR A 13 10.49 -3.60 7.52
C TYR A 13 9.70 -3.75 8.83
N GLU A 14 9.95 -2.88 9.80
CA GLU A 14 9.13 -2.79 11.01
C GLU A 14 7.68 -2.46 10.65
N THR A 15 6.75 -3.24 11.17
CA THR A 15 5.32 -3.03 10.94
C THR A 15 4.78 -1.88 11.79
N VAL A 16 4.19 -0.88 11.14
CA VAL A 16 3.55 0.27 11.76
C VAL A 16 2.05 0.21 11.49
N THR A 17 1.25 0.41 12.54
CA THR A 17 -0.21 0.49 12.42
C THR A 17 -0.64 1.96 12.41
N ARG A 18 -1.35 2.41 11.37
CA ARG A 18 -1.97 3.73 11.31
C ARG A 18 -3.49 3.58 11.29
N ARG A 19 -4.17 4.44 12.05
CA ARG A 19 -5.63 4.50 12.09
C ARG A 19 -6.10 5.56 11.11
N LEU A 20 -7.02 5.21 10.21
CA LEU A 20 -7.55 6.08 9.17
C LEU A 20 -9.04 5.85 8.98
N ARG A 21 -9.71 6.77 8.28
CA ARG A 21 -11.15 6.66 8.00
C ARG A 21 -11.38 6.25 6.55
N LEU A 22 -11.90 5.05 6.35
CA LEU A 22 -12.33 4.55 5.05
C LEU A 22 -13.85 4.58 4.99
N ASN A 23 -14.43 5.34 4.05
CA ASN A 23 -15.88 5.48 3.90
C ASN A 23 -16.59 5.84 5.23
N GLY A 24 -15.97 6.73 6.02
CA GLY A 24 -16.47 7.12 7.34
C GLY A 24 -16.20 6.12 8.48
N GLN A 25 -15.79 4.89 8.18
CA GLN A 25 -15.45 3.88 9.17
C GLN A 25 -14.00 4.00 9.63
N SER A 26 -13.78 3.85 10.93
CA SER A 26 -12.43 3.84 11.51
C SER A 26 -11.74 2.50 11.25
N THR A 27 -10.76 2.48 10.36
CA THR A 27 -9.98 1.30 9.99
C THR A 27 -8.53 1.42 10.45
N SER A 28 -8.01 0.36 11.08
CA SER A 28 -6.59 0.24 11.42
C SER A 28 -5.87 -0.55 10.33
N ILE A 29 -4.90 0.07 9.64
CA ILE A 29 -4.08 -0.60 8.62
C ILE A 29 -2.68 -0.80 9.20
N ARG A 30 -2.15 -2.02 9.06
CA ARG A 30 -0.78 -2.38 9.45
C ARG A 30 0.05 -2.66 8.21
N LEU A 31 1.14 -1.90 8.04
CA LEU A 31 2.09 -2.02 6.93
C LEU A 31 3.51 -1.78 7.44
N GLU A 32 4.49 -2.31 6.73
CA GLU A 32 5.90 -2.02 6.93
C GLU A 32 6.17 -0.53 6.71
N ARG A 33 7.09 0.05 7.48
CA ARG A 33 7.45 1.49 7.39
C ARG A 33 7.80 1.92 5.97
N ALA A 34 8.49 1.05 5.22
CA ALA A 34 8.82 1.30 3.82
C ALA A 34 7.58 1.62 2.97
N PHE A 35 6.51 0.83 3.09
CA PHE A 35 5.28 1.07 2.34
C PHE A 35 4.59 2.34 2.79
N TRP A 36 4.56 2.62 4.10
CA TRP A 36 4.05 3.91 4.59
C TRP A 36 4.80 5.10 3.99
N CYS A 37 6.14 5.07 3.93
CA CYS A 37 6.93 6.11 3.31
C CYS A 37 6.67 6.24 1.79
N ILE A 38 6.39 5.14 1.10
CA ILE A 38 6.01 5.18 -0.32
C ILE A 38 4.62 5.83 -0.48
N LEU A 39 3.62 5.40 0.31
CA LEU A 39 2.28 5.99 0.31
C LEU A 39 2.29 7.48 0.65
N ASP A 40 3.11 7.90 1.62
CA ASP A 40 3.29 9.31 1.98
C ASP A 40 3.86 10.12 0.80
N ARG A 41 4.81 9.54 0.04
CA ARG A 41 5.36 10.19 -1.17
C ARG A 41 4.35 10.27 -2.31
N ILE A 42 3.56 9.22 -2.53
CA ILE A 42 2.51 9.20 -3.56
C ILE A 42 1.48 10.29 -3.24
N ALA A 43 0.97 10.32 -2.01
CA ALA A 43 -0.01 11.31 -1.58
C ALA A 43 0.53 12.74 -1.72
N ALA A 44 1.78 12.98 -1.32
CA ALA A 44 2.43 14.28 -1.47
C ALA A 44 2.54 14.71 -2.94
N ARG A 45 2.82 13.77 -3.86
CA ARG A 45 2.88 14.04 -5.30
C ARG A 45 1.52 14.39 -5.89
N GLU A 46 0.44 13.80 -5.37
CA GLU A 46 -0.93 14.14 -5.75
C GLU A 46 -1.48 15.40 -5.05
N GLY A 47 -0.71 16.00 -4.13
CA GLY A 47 -1.14 17.18 -3.38
C GLY A 47 -2.21 16.89 -2.33
N VAL A 48 -2.31 15.64 -1.86
CA VAL A 48 -3.29 15.20 -0.84
C VAL A 48 -2.59 14.60 0.38
N THR A 49 -3.33 14.43 1.48
CA THR A 49 -2.79 13.72 2.66
C THR A 49 -2.83 12.21 2.44
N THR A 50 -1.93 11.46 3.08
CA THR A 50 -1.90 9.98 2.98
C THR A 50 -3.24 9.32 3.32
N PRO A 51 -3.97 9.73 4.39
CA PRO A 51 -5.31 9.20 4.63
C PRO A 51 -6.28 9.50 3.48
N ALA A 52 -6.26 10.72 2.92
CA ALA A 52 -7.15 11.09 1.82
C ALA A 52 -6.86 10.27 0.55
N PHE A 53 -5.57 10.08 0.20
CA PHE A 53 -5.16 9.21 -0.90
C PHE A 53 -5.67 7.78 -0.70
N ILE A 54 -5.43 7.18 0.47
CA ILE A 54 -5.85 5.81 0.77
C ILE A 54 -7.39 5.68 0.75
N SER A 55 -8.12 6.66 1.29
CA SER A 55 -9.58 6.67 1.25
C SER A 55 -10.12 6.76 -0.17
N LYS A 56 -9.51 7.58 -1.03
CA LYS A 56 -9.86 7.69 -2.45
C LYS A 56 -9.61 6.37 -3.18
N LEU A 57 -8.41 5.80 -3.03
CA LEU A 57 -8.07 4.50 -3.62
C LEU A 57 -9.02 3.39 -3.16
N HIS A 58 -9.39 3.38 -1.88
CA HIS A 58 -10.37 2.42 -1.36
C HIS A 58 -11.75 2.59 -2.02
N ALA A 59 -12.21 3.82 -2.23
CA ALA A 59 -13.47 4.08 -2.91
C ALA A 59 -13.42 3.60 -4.38
N GLU A 60 -12.35 3.90 -5.11
CA GLU A 60 -12.17 3.46 -6.50
C GLU A 60 -12.16 1.93 -6.63
N VAL A 61 -11.49 1.22 -5.72
CA VAL A 61 -11.49 -0.26 -5.68
C VAL A 61 -12.90 -0.82 -5.45
N LEU A 62 -13.68 -0.20 -4.57
CA LEU A 62 -15.07 -0.60 -4.33
C LEU A 62 -15.96 -0.34 -5.53
N GLU A 63 -15.77 0.78 -6.22
CA GLU A 63 -16.52 1.11 -7.44
C GLU A 63 -16.20 0.12 -8.58
N LEU A 64 -14.94 -0.29 -8.72
CA LEU A 64 -14.49 -1.18 -9.79
C LEU A 64 -14.80 -2.66 -9.53
N HIS A 65 -14.65 -3.13 -8.29
CA HIS A 65 -14.70 -4.56 -7.96
C HIS A 65 -15.85 -4.94 -7.03
N GLY A 66 -16.63 -3.97 -6.52
CA GLY A 66 -17.72 -4.19 -5.56
C GLY A 66 -17.27 -4.46 -4.13
N GLU A 67 -16.02 -4.89 -3.92
CA GLU A 67 -15.42 -5.14 -2.62
C GLU A 67 -13.92 -4.83 -2.60
N ALA A 68 -13.40 -4.37 -1.46
CA ALA A 68 -11.98 -4.10 -1.23
C ALA A 68 -11.29 -5.28 -0.53
N ARG A 69 -11.36 -6.49 -1.11
CA ARG A 69 -10.69 -7.67 -0.56
C ARG A 69 -9.18 -7.47 -0.56
N ASN A 70 -8.54 -7.90 0.53
CA ASN A 70 -7.09 -7.83 0.69
C ASN A 70 -6.51 -6.41 0.47
N PHE A 71 -7.24 -5.38 0.89
CA PHE A 71 -6.85 -3.98 0.65
C PHE A 71 -5.44 -3.63 1.12
N THR A 72 -4.99 -4.18 2.25
CA THR A 72 -3.61 -4.01 2.72
C THR A 72 -2.57 -4.57 1.74
N SER A 73 -2.85 -5.71 1.09
CA SER A 73 -2.00 -6.26 0.03
C SER A 73 -2.03 -5.39 -1.22
N LEU A 74 -3.21 -4.89 -1.60
CA LEU A 74 -3.36 -3.93 -2.71
C LEU A 74 -2.51 -2.68 -2.48
N LEU A 75 -2.46 -2.13 -1.26
CA LEU A 75 -1.59 -1.00 -0.95
C LEU A 75 -0.10 -1.30 -1.17
N ARG A 76 0.35 -2.53 -0.87
CA ARG A 76 1.73 -2.94 -1.16
C ARG A 76 1.97 -3.05 -2.66
N CYS A 77 1.05 -3.64 -3.41
CA CYS A 77 1.12 -3.70 -4.88
C CYS A 77 1.10 -2.30 -5.51
N ALA A 78 0.28 -1.37 -5.01
CA ALA A 78 0.29 0.01 -5.48
C ALA A 78 1.65 0.68 -5.27
N CYS A 79 2.35 0.34 -4.19
CA CYS A 79 3.71 0.81 -3.95
C CYS A 79 4.74 0.22 -4.94
N THR A 80 4.63 -1.07 -5.30
CA THR A 80 5.53 -1.69 -6.29
C THR A 80 5.30 -1.13 -7.69
N ILE A 81 4.03 -0.93 -8.09
CA ILE A 81 3.66 -0.23 -9.33
C ILE A 81 4.25 1.17 -9.36
N TYR A 82 4.12 1.95 -8.28
CA TYR A 82 4.67 3.31 -8.21
C TYR A 82 6.21 3.35 -8.36
N LEU A 83 6.92 2.34 -7.85
CA LEU A 83 8.38 2.24 -7.97
C LEU A 83 8.82 1.69 -9.33
N GLY A 84 7.88 1.29 -10.19
CA GLY A 84 8.14 0.78 -11.53
C GLY A 84 8.47 -0.72 -11.58
N GLU A 85 8.10 -1.49 -10.56
CA GLU A 85 8.44 -2.92 -10.44
C GLU A 85 7.33 -3.86 -10.95
N ASP A 86 6.10 -3.38 -11.20
CA ASP A 86 4.97 -4.20 -11.65
C ASP A 86 4.12 -3.48 -12.71
N ASP A 87 4.23 -3.89 -13.98
CA ASP A 87 3.24 -3.57 -15.03
C ASP A 87 2.42 -4.82 -15.42
N VAL A 88 2.71 -6.01 -14.86
CA VAL A 88 2.05 -7.28 -15.24
C VAL A 88 1.95 -8.22 -14.05
N ALA A 89 0.77 -8.31 -13.44
CA ALA A 89 0.47 -9.46 -12.59
C ALA A 89 0.26 -10.70 -13.50
N PRO A 90 1.07 -11.77 -13.39
CA PRO A 90 0.77 -13.00 -14.09
C PRO A 90 -0.43 -13.69 -13.45
N ALA A 91 -1.27 -14.31 -14.28
CA ALA A 91 -2.31 -15.21 -13.82
C ALA A 91 -1.64 -16.43 -13.16
N ILE A 92 -1.48 -16.40 -11.84
CA ILE A 92 -1.06 -17.57 -11.08
C ILE A 92 -2.24 -18.53 -11.07
N ALA A 93 -2.17 -19.55 -11.94
CA ALA A 93 -3.08 -20.68 -11.94
C ALA A 93 -3.02 -21.34 -10.56
N ALA A 94 -4.17 -21.35 -9.87
CA ALA A 94 -4.36 -22.16 -8.68
C ALA A 94 -4.39 -23.64 -9.13
N GLU A 95 -3.46 -24.45 -8.62
CA GLU A 95 -3.58 -25.91 -8.57
C GLU A 95 -4.24 -26.32 -7.25
#